data_AF-A0A7X3U2N2-F1
#
_entry.id   AF-A0A7X3U2N2-F1
#
_cell.length_a   1.000
_cell.length_b   1.000
_cell.length_c   1.000
_cell.angle_alpha   90.00
_cell.angle_beta   90.00
_cell.angle_gamma   90.00
#
_symmetry.space_group_name_H-M   'P 1'
#
loop_
_entity.id
_entity.type
_entity.pdbx_description
1 polymer ?
#
loop_
_entity_poly.entity_id
_entity_poly.type
_entity_poly.pdbx_seq_one_letter_code
_entity_poly.pdbx_strand_id
1 'polypeptide(L)'
;MITFDDIYHVGIIVPNMEDAMDELGRRFGCGWRDPSTATVRVRDEGGDRILSPRVTFCDKSTPIALELIEAIPGTVWHVGERS
;
A
#
# COMPACT_ATOMS: atom_id res chain seq x y z
N MET A 1 -22.10 -13.58 8.57
CA MET A 1 -21.13 -13.10 9.57
C MET A 1 -19.83 -12.85 8.81
N ILE A 2 -19.22 -11.68 8.97
CA ILE A 2 -17.95 -11.33 8.31
C ILE A 2 -16.80 -11.94 9.11
N THR A 3 -15.83 -12.52 8.42
CA THR A 3 -14.62 -13.18 8.92
C THR A 3 -13.37 -12.45 8.40
N PHE A 4 -12.19 -12.85 8.86
CA PHE A 4 -10.94 -12.25 8.40
C PHE A 4 -10.68 -12.52 6.90
N ASP A 5 -11.13 -13.68 6.39
CA ASP A 5 -10.97 -14.08 4.98
C ASP A 5 -11.86 -13.25 4.04
N ASP A 6 -12.84 -12.53 4.57
CA ASP A 6 -13.68 -11.61 3.80
C ASP A 6 -12.99 -10.25 3.54
N ILE A 7 -11.82 -9.99 4.13
CA ILE A 7 -11.02 -8.79 3.85
C ILE A 7 -10.41 -8.90 2.45
N TYR A 8 -10.80 -7.98 1.56
CA TYR A 8 -10.25 -7.94 0.20
C TYR A 8 -8.78 -7.52 0.17
N HIS A 9 -8.39 -6.48 0.91
CA HIS A 9 -7.00 -6.16 1.27
C HIS A 9 -6.93 -5.06 2.35
N VAL A 10 -5.75 -4.86 2.93
CA VAL A 10 -5.35 -3.73 3.76
C VAL A 10 -4.21 -2.98 3.07
N GLY A 11 -4.43 -1.69 2.78
CA GLY A 11 -3.41 -0.81 2.20
C GLY A 11 -2.53 -0.14 3.26
N ILE A 12 -1.22 -0.13 3.04
CA ILE A 12 -0.21 0.49 3.90
C ILE A 12 0.62 1.48 3.07
N ILE A 13 0.66 2.74 3.49
CA ILE A 13 1.58 3.73 2.90
C ILE A 13 2.99 3.47 3.45
N VAL A 14 3.97 3.30 2.56
CA VAL A 14 5.34 2.95 2.92
C VAL A 14 6.34 3.95 2.35
N PRO A 15 7.46 4.24 3.05
CA PRO A 15 8.43 5.24 2.61
C PRO A 15 9.25 4.80 1.40
N ASN A 16 9.55 3.50 1.33
CA ASN A 16 10.25 2.88 0.21
C ASN A 16 9.61 1.51 -0.08
N MET A 17 9.33 1.25 -1.35
CA MET A 17 8.65 0.03 -1.79
C MET A 17 9.48 -1.23 -1.51
N GLU A 18 10.75 -1.22 -1.91
CA GLU A 18 11.64 -2.38 -1.83
C GLU A 18 11.92 -2.78 -0.37
N ASP A 19 12.27 -1.82 0.48
CA ASP A 19 12.54 -2.03 1.90
C ASP A 19 11.30 -2.59 2.62
N ALA A 20 10.11 -2.06 2.29
CA ALA A 20 8.86 -2.53 2.87
C ALA A 20 8.47 -3.93 2.39
N MET A 21 8.69 -4.25 1.11
CA MET A 21 8.50 -5.60 0.58
C MET A 21 9.40 -6.60 1.31
N ASP A 22 10.68 -6.28 1.51
CA ASP A 22 11.61 -7.15 2.25
C ASP A 22 11.20 -7.32 3.72
N GLU A 23 10.97 -6.20 4.42
CA GLU A 23 10.65 -6.24 5.85
C GLU A 23 9.32 -6.94 6.13
N LEU A 24 8.24 -6.51 5.47
CA LEU A 24 6.90 -7.03 5.71
C LEU A 24 6.77 -8.45 5.15
N GLY A 25 7.42 -8.74 4.01
CA GLY A 25 7.54 -10.09 3.46
C GLY A 25 8.14 -11.06 4.47
N ARG A 26 9.29 -10.71 5.04
CA ARG A 26 9.97 -11.53 6.06
C ARG A 26 9.17 -11.65 7.36
N ARG A 27 8.53 -10.59 7.84
CA ARG A 27 7.80 -10.58 9.12
C ARG A 27 6.46 -11.31 9.05
N PHE A 28 5.76 -11.21 7.93
CA PHE A 28 4.42 -11.79 7.77
C PHE A 28 4.39 -13.06 6.92
N GLY A 29 5.54 -13.48 6.37
CA GLY A 29 5.64 -14.67 5.54
C GLY A 29 4.85 -14.53 4.24
N CYS A 30 4.84 -13.33 3.66
CA CYS A 30 4.14 -13.05 2.40
C CYS A 30 5.12 -12.87 1.24
N GLY A 31 4.67 -13.28 0.05
CA GLY A 31 5.30 -12.92 -1.21
C GLY A 31 4.55 -11.78 -1.89
N TRP A 32 5.19 -11.14 -2.86
CA TRP A 32 4.68 -9.94 -3.53
C TRP A 32 4.59 -10.12 -5.04
N ARG A 33 3.65 -9.40 -5.64
CA ARG A 33 3.66 -9.16 -7.09
C ARG A 33 4.73 -8.13 -7.45
N ASP A 34 5.10 -8.06 -8.72
CA ASP A 34 5.93 -6.98 -9.22
C ASP A 34 5.21 -5.63 -9.00
N PRO A 35 5.90 -4.62 -8.43
CA PRO A 35 5.32 -3.30 -8.28
C PRO A 35 4.89 -2.70 -9.61
N SER A 36 3.79 -1.95 -9.59
CA SER A 36 3.22 -1.27 -10.75
C SER A 36 2.82 0.15 -10.39
N THR A 37 2.63 1.03 -11.38
CA THR A 37 2.14 2.38 -11.14
C THR A 37 0.61 2.39 -11.23
N ALA A 38 -0.05 2.89 -10.19
CA ALA A 38 -1.50 3.11 -10.20
C ALA A 38 -1.85 4.54 -10.63
N THR A 39 -3.12 4.79 -10.94
CA THR A 39 -3.67 6.15 -11.10
C THR A 39 -4.84 6.29 -10.14
N VAL A 40 -4.69 7.13 -9.11
CA VAL A 40 -5.69 7.26 -8.05
C VAL A 40 -6.12 8.70 -7.87
N ARG A 41 -7.43 8.92 -7.78
CA ARG A 41 -7.99 10.22 -7.38
C ARG A 41 -8.07 10.29 -5.86
N VAL A 42 -7.41 11.29 -5.29
CA VAL A 42 -7.46 11.61 -3.86
C VAL A 42 -8.05 12.99 -3.64
N ARG A 43 -8.53 13.25 -2.44
CA ARG A 43 -8.99 14.59 -2.02
C ARG A 43 -8.16 15.02 -0.81
N ASP A 44 -7.60 16.21 -0.89
CA ASP A 44 -6.90 16.89 0.20
C ASP A 44 -7.54 18.26 0.48
N GLU A 45 -6.96 19.05 1.39
CA GLU A 45 -7.46 20.40 1.70
C GLU A 45 -7.48 21.34 0.49
N GLY A 46 -6.61 21.09 -0.51
CA GLY A 46 -6.55 21.80 -1.78
C GLY A 46 -7.54 21.29 -2.84
N GLY A 47 -8.31 20.24 -2.55
CA GLY A 47 -9.32 19.67 -3.43
C GLY A 47 -8.91 18.32 -4.04
N ASP A 48 -9.48 18.00 -5.21
CA ASP A 48 -9.24 16.73 -5.87
C ASP A 48 -7.92 16.74 -6.67
N ARG A 49 -7.13 15.69 -6.50
CA ARG A 49 -5.85 15.50 -7.20
C ARG A 49 -5.74 14.08 -7.72
N ILE A 50 -5.04 13.91 -8.84
CA ILE A 50 -4.66 12.59 -9.36
C ILE A 50 -3.23 12.31 -8.95
N LEU A 51 -3.02 11.16 -8.31
CA LEU A 51 -1.72 10.65 -7.91
C LEU A 51 -1.36 9.41 -8.73
N SER A 52 -0.05 9.18 -8.87
CA SER A 52 0.49 8.00 -9.55
C SER A 52 1.51 7.26 -8.69
N PRO A 53 1.10 6.63 -7.56
CA PRO A 53 2.01 5.92 -6.69
C PRO A 53 2.47 4.60 -7.32
N ARG A 54 3.63 4.11 -6.87
CA ARG A 54 4.00 2.70 -7.02
C ARG A 54 3.21 1.90 -6.00
N VAL A 55 2.60 0.81 -6.45
CA VAL A 55 1.82 -0.09 -5.63
C VAL A 55 2.21 -1.53 -5.88
N THR A 56 2.13 -2.36 -4.85
CA THR A 56 2.15 -3.83 -5.00
C THR A 56 1.16 -4.45 -4.04
N PHE A 57 0.81 -5.70 -4.29
CA PHE A 57 -0.03 -6.49 -3.41
C PHE A 57 0.67 -7.82 -3.14
N CYS A 58 0.23 -8.47 -2.06
CA CYS A 58 0.59 -9.86 -1.84
C CYS A 58 0.26 -10.72 -3.08
N ASP A 59 1.08 -11.74 -3.29
CA ASP A 59 0.82 -12.75 -4.31
C ASP A 59 -0.34 -13.68 -3.90
N LYS A 60 -0.78 -14.52 -4.85
CA LYS A 60 -1.91 -15.45 -4.63
C LYS A 60 -1.61 -16.57 -3.65
N SER A 61 -0.34 -16.79 -3.30
CA SER A 61 0.05 -17.86 -2.36
C SER A 61 -0.01 -17.39 -0.91
N THR A 62 -0.18 -16.09 -0.69
CA THR A 62 -0.22 -15.48 0.62
C THR A 62 -1.67 -15.45 1.16
N PRO A 63 -1.92 -15.91 2.40
CA PRO A 63 -3.27 -15.95 2.98
C PRO A 63 -3.75 -14.59 3.50
N ILE A 64 -2.84 -13.64 3.72
CA ILE A 64 -3.17 -12.25 4.05
C ILE A 64 -3.24 -11.41 2.77
N ALA A 65 -4.15 -10.44 2.75
CA ALA A 65 -4.28 -9.52 1.63
C ALA A 65 -3.72 -8.14 2.01
N LEU A 66 -2.43 -7.90 1.75
CA LEU A 66 -1.81 -6.58 1.91
C LEU A 66 -1.59 -5.90 0.56
N GLU A 67 -1.73 -4.58 0.56
CA GLU A 67 -1.30 -3.67 -0.48
C GLU A 67 -0.27 -2.69 0.11
N LEU A 68 0.85 -2.49 -0.58
CA LEU A 68 1.81 -1.44 -0.26
C LEU A 68 1.66 -0.32 -1.28
N ILE A 69 1.67 0.92 -0.79
CA ILE A 69 1.57 2.12 -1.60
C ILE A 69 2.78 2.99 -1.25
N GLU A 70 3.68 3.19 -2.20
CA GLU A 70 4.86 4.02 -1.95
C GLU A 70 4.43 5.49 -1.79
N ALA A 71 4.92 6.10 -0.72
CA ALA A 71 4.52 7.44 -0.34
C ALA A 71 4.91 8.47 -1.39
N ILE A 72 4.05 9.48 -1.53
CA ILE A 72 4.32 10.64 -2.38
C ILE A 72 4.40 11.87 -1.46
N PRO A 73 5.62 12.42 -1.23
CA PRO A 73 5.80 13.62 -0.42
C PRO A 73 4.90 14.78 -0.87
N GLY A 74 4.30 15.50 0.09
CA GLY A 74 3.41 16.63 -0.20
C GLY A 74 2.00 16.25 -0.69
N THR A 75 1.58 15.01 -0.46
CA THR A 75 0.22 14.53 -0.76
C THR A 75 -0.41 13.93 0.50
N VAL A 76 -1.68 13.51 0.44
CA VAL A 76 -2.34 12.78 1.56
C VAL A 76 -1.69 11.43 1.87
N TRP A 77 -0.86 10.90 0.96
CA TRP A 77 -0.10 9.68 1.13
C TRP A 77 1.39 9.97 1.31
N HIS A 78 1.71 10.96 2.13
CA HIS A 78 3.07 11.17 2.61
C HIS A 78 3.36 10.27 3.81
N VAL A 79 4.62 9.87 4.00
CA VAL A 79 5.05 9.33 5.30
C VAL A 79 5.32 10.51 6.22
N GLY A 80 4.58 10.60 7.31
CA GLY A 80 4.75 11.62 8.34
C GLY A 80 4.75 11.01 9.74
N GLU A 81 5.34 11.73 10.70
CA GLU A 81 4.99 11.51 12.11
C GLU A 81 3.51 11.83 12.29
N ARG A 82 2.79 11.05 13.12
CA ARG A 82 1.36 11.27 13.44
C ARG A 82 1.08 12.77 13.60
N SER A 83 0.24 13.31 12.71
CA SER A 83 -0.40 14.62 12.90
C SER A 83 -1.30 14.59 14.14
#